data_AF-A0A7W8HLK2-F1
#
_entry.id   AF-A0A7W8HLK2-F1
#
_cell.length_a   1.000
_cell.length_b   1.000
_cell.length_c   1.000
_cell.angle_alpha   90.00
_cell.angle_beta   90.00
_cell.angle_gamma   90.00
#
_symmetry.space_group_name_H-M   'P 1'
#
loop_
_entity.id
_entity.type
_entity.pdbx_description
1 polymer ?
#
loop_
_entity_poly.entity_id
_entity_poly.type
_entity_poly.pdbx_seq_one_letter_code
_entity_poly.pdbx_strand_id
1 'polypeptide(L)' 'MRELVIPFGETGYVALYRYDEEADLVYILAFRHQREAGY' A
#
# COMPACT_ATOMS: atom_id res chain seq x y z
N MET A 1 5.43 -2.54 -10.42
CA MET A 1 4.40 -2.38 -9.37
C MET A 1 5.07 -2.74 -8.06
N ARG A 2 5.12 -1.84 -7.08
CA ARG A 2 5.81 -2.04 -5.80
C ARG A 2 4.77 -2.02 -4.69
N GLU A 3 4.91 -2.92 -3.72
CA GLU A 3 4.02 -3.01 -2.56
C GLU A 3 4.71 -2.37 -1.36
N LEU A 4 3.97 -1.55 -0.60
CA LEU A 4 4.44 -1.00 0.68
C LEU A 4 3.64 -1.69 1.78
N VAL A 5 4.33 -2.49 2.59
CA VAL A 5 3.73 -3.07 3.79
C VAL A 5 3.78 -2.02 4.88
N ILE A 6 2.60 -1.61 5.37
CA ILE A 6 2.48 -0.66 6.48
C ILE A 6 2.11 -1.47 7.72
N PRO A 7 3.05 -1.67 8.67
CA PRO A 7 2.72 -2.35 9.92
C PRO A 7 1.78 -1.46 10.74
N PHE A 8 0.57 -1.96 11.02
CA PHE A 8 -0.41 -1.27 11.86
C PHE A 8 -1.19 -2.31 12.68
N GLY A 9 -1.08 -2.25 14.01
CA GLY A 9 -1.77 -3.20 14.91
C GLY A 9 -1.34 -4.66 14.75
N GLU A 10 -2.23 -5.60 15.08
CA GLU A 10 -2.00 -7.06 14.97
C GLU A 10 -2.24 -7.62 13.56
N THR A 11 -2.82 -6.82 12.65
CA THR A 11 -3.15 -7.22 11.28
C THR A 11 -2.75 -6.09 10.34
N GLY A 12 -1.64 -6.26 9.62
CA GLY A 12 -1.06 -5.21 8.78
C GLY A 12 -1.97 -4.73 7.67
N TYR A 13 -1.66 -3.56 7.11
CA TYR A 13 -2.33 -3.04 5.92
C TYR A 13 -1.37 -3.08 4.73
N VAL A 14 -1.91 -3.42 3.57
CA VAL A 14 -1.19 -3.35 2.29
C VAL A 14 -1.70 -2.15 1.52
N ALA A 15 -0.79 -1.23 1.23
CA ALA A 15 -1.08 -0.08 0.38
C ALA A 15 -0.55 -0.36 -1.03
N LEU A 16 -1.45 -0.29 -2.01
CA LEU A 16 -1.03 -0.24 -3.41
C LEU A 16 -0.66 1.19 -3.74
N TYR A 17 0.58 1.41 -4.15
CA TYR A 17 1.04 2.74 -4.52
C TYR A 17 1.65 2.76 -5.92
N ARG A 18 1.64 3.97 -6.50
CA ARG A 18 2.40 4.31 -7.70
C ARG A 18 3.22 5.55 -7.39
N TYR A 19 4.51 5.46 -7.66
CA TYR A 19 5.38 6.62 -7.65
C TYR A 19 5.40 7.24 -9.03
N ASP A 20 5.17 8.55 -9.09
CA ASP A 20 5.32 9.39 -10.26
C ASP A 20 6.59 10.23 -10.08
N GLU A 21 7.63 9.88 -10.84
CA GLU A 21 8.95 10.51 -10.77
C GLU A 21 8.95 11.93 -11.36
N GLU A 22 8.11 12.21 -12.35
CA GLU A 22 8.07 13.52 -13.00
C GLU A 22 7.44 14.58 -12.10
N ALA A 23 6.44 14.16 -11.31
CA ALA A 23 5.76 15.04 -10.36
C ALA A 23 6.36 15.00 -8.94
N ASP A 24 7.29 14.09 -8.66
CA ASP A 24 7.76 13.73 -7.32
C ASP A 24 6.61 13.46 -6.34
N LEU A 25 5.60 12.70 -6.80
CA LEU A 25 4.38 12.40 -6.06
C LEU A 25 4.18 10.90 -5.88
N VAL A 26 3.67 10.52 -4.71
CA VAL A 26 3.25 9.15 -4.42
C VAL A 26 1.72 9.09 -4.39
N TYR A 27 1.14 8.36 -5.32
CA TYR A 27 -0.30 8.07 -5.34
C TYR A 27 -0.58 6.79 -4.56
N ILE A 28 -1.39 6.90 -3.51
CA ILE A 28 -1.97 5.73 -2.85
C ILE A 28 -3.27 5.37 -3.58
N LEU A 29 -3.28 4.20 -4.24
CA LEU A 29 -4.41 3.76 -5.06
C LEU A 29 -5.46 3.01 -4.26
N ALA A 30 -5.03 2.25 -3.26
CA ALA A 30 -5.91 1.52 -2.37
C ALA A 30 -5.19 1.16 -1.06
N PHE A 31 -5.96 1.14 0.03
CA PHE A 31 -5.59 0.51 1.29
C PHE A 31 -6.44 -0.75 1.47
N ARG A 32 -5.81 -1.89 1.75
CA ARG A 32 -6.50 -3.15 2.04
C ARG A 32 -6.00 -3.75 3.34
N HIS A 33 -6.91 -4.32 4.11
CA HIS A 33 -6.55 -5.09 5.30
C HIS A 33 -5.89 -6.42 4.88
N GLN A 34 -4.83 -6.89 5.57
CA GLN A 34 -4.15 -8.14 5.19
C GLN A 34 -5.11 -9.34 5.06
N ARG A 35 -6.12 -9.42 5.94
CA ARG A 35 -7.16 -10.48 5.89
C ARG A 35 -8.05 -10.41 4.63
N GLU A 36 -8.25 -9.24 4.04
CA GLU A 36 -9.01 -9.06 2.79
C GLU A 36 -8.13 -9.21 1.55
N ALA A 37 -6.81 -9.03 1.70
CA ALA A 37 -5.83 -9.25 0.65
C ALA A 37 -5.50 -10.75 0.45
N GLY A 38 -6.00 -11.64 1.33
CA GLY A 38 -5.86 -13.09 1.18
C GLY A 38 -4.51 -13.65 1.62
N TYR A 39 -3.83 -13.00 2.58
CA TYR A 39 -2.65 -13.56 3.25
C TYR A 39 -3.02 -14.36 4.49
#